data_AF-A0A165TE12-F1
#
_entry.id   AF-A0A165TE12-F1
#
_cell.length_a   1.000
_cell.length_b   1.000
_cell.length_c   1.000
_cell.angle_alpha   90.00
_cell.angle_beta   90.00
_cell.angle_gamma   90.00
#
_symmetry.space_group_name_H-M   'P 1'
#
loop_
_entity.id
_entity.type
_entity.pdbx_description
1 polymer ?
#
loop_
_entity_poly.entity_id
_entity_poly.type
_entity_poly.pdbx_seq_one_letter_code
_entity_poly.pdbx_strand_id
1 'polypeptide(L)'
;MGINQESVRQKLESTMFVKLNSSGHPYEEHYVAHIKVWEAGLDGRGKKSRYIVLSQASDGSGFIHKAKFNCNGAFSVGKTWKMEDLREIEVVNSLVFEISPSATTYRWQADNARDQTKFIASLIRLFQFVTGGTVPLRLIGVKDPDASVSCM
;
A
#
# COMPACT_ATOMS: atom_id res chain seq x y z
N MET A 1 5.82 20.45 11.26
CA MET A 1 4.45 19.92 11.46
C MET A 1 4.27 18.71 10.58
N GLY A 2 4.35 17.51 11.15
CA GLY A 2 4.04 16.27 10.42
C GLY A 2 2.52 16.19 10.18
N ILE A 3 2.12 15.79 8.97
CA ILE A 3 0.72 15.51 8.66
C ILE A 3 0.36 14.20 9.39
N ASN A 4 -0.67 14.20 10.24
CA ASN A 4 -1.15 12.99 10.93
C ASN A 4 -1.88 12.06 9.94
N GLN A 5 -1.87 10.75 10.17
CA GLN A 5 -2.47 9.69 9.34
C GLN A 5 -3.91 10.02 8.90
N GLU A 6 -4.75 10.52 9.83
CA GLU A 6 -6.13 10.90 9.52
C GLU A 6 -6.20 12.04 8.49
N SER A 7 -5.37 13.06 8.66
CA SER A 7 -5.29 14.17 7.69
C SER A 7 -4.67 13.75 6.35
N VAL A 8 -3.87 12.68 6.30
CA VAL A 8 -3.42 12.09 5.03
C VAL A 8 -4.57 11.36 4.34
N ARG A 9 -5.33 10.54 5.08
CA ARG A 9 -6.51 9.84 4.56
C ARG A 9 -7.49 10.81 3.92
N GLN A 10 -7.90 11.86 4.65
CA GLN A 10 -8.83 12.87 4.13
C GLN A 10 -8.32 13.53 2.85
N LYS A 11 -7.00 13.77 2.74
CA LYS A 11 -6.39 14.29 1.51
C LYS A 11 -6.33 13.26 0.38
N LEU A 12 -6.13 11.98 0.67
CA LEU A 12 -6.20 10.92 -0.33
C LEU A 12 -7.62 10.85 -0.90
N GLU A 13 -8.63 10.83 -0.04
CA GLU A 13 -10.04 10.80 -0.42
C GLU A 13 -10.41 12.04 -1.26
N SER A 14 -10.13 13.24 -0.76
CA SER A 14 -10.51 14.50 -1.45
C SER A 14 -9.70 14.84 -2.71
N THR A 15 -8.55 14.19 -2.96
CA THR A 15 -7.70 14.55 -4.12
C THR A 15 -7.40 13.40 -5.07
N MET A 16 -7.09 12.21 -4.56
CA MET A 16 -6.72 11.05 -5.38
C MET A 16 -7.97 10.28 -5.79
N PHE A 17 -8.81 9.87 -4.83
CA PHE A 17 -9.98 9.03 -5.13
C PHE A 17 -11.06 9.77 -5.91
N VAL A 18 -11.28 11.07 -5.65
CA VAL A 18 -12.15 11.91 -6.51
C VAL A 18 -11.71 11.85 -7.98
N LYS A 19 -10.41 11.94 -8.26
CA LYS A 19 -9.88 11.88 -9.63
C LYS A 19 -9.97 10.49 -10.24
N LEU A 20 -9.64 9.44 -9.47
CA LEU A 20 -9.74 8.05 -9.91
C LEU A 20 -11.20 7.71 -10.28
N ASN A 21 -12.15 8.07 -9.44
CA ASN A 21 -13.56 7.72 -9.66
C ASN A 21 -14.22 8.60 -10.74
N SER A 22 -13.61 9.75 -11.07
CA SER A 22 -14.04 10.59 -12.20
C SER A 22 -13.41 10.20 -13.53
N SER A 23 -12.56 9.17 -13.58
CA SER A 23 -11.79 8.77 -14.78
C SER A 23 -12.62 7.99 -15.82
N GLY A 24 -13.89 7.70 -15.54
CA GLY A 24 -14.81 7.02 -16.46
C GLY A 24 -14.71 5.49 -16.44
N HIS A 25 -13.97 4.91 -15.49
CA HIS A 25 -14.06 3.47 -15.21
C HIS A 25 -15.44 3.11 -14.64
N PRO A 26 -15.93 1.88 -14.87
CA PRO A 26 -17.26 1.46 -14.45
C PRO A 26 -17.38 1.17 -12.94
N TYR A 27 -16.28 1.29 -12.20
CA TYR A 27 -16.20 1.00 -10.77
C TYR A 27 -15.67 2.22 -10.01
N GLU A 28 -16.07 2.31 -8.74
CA GLU A 28 -15.54 3.29 -7.80
C GLU A 28 -14.51 2.63 -6.90
N GLU A 29 -13.36 3.27 -6.72
CA GLU A 29 -12.34 2.86 -5.77
C GLU A 29 -12.52 3.55 -4.42
N HIS A 30 -12.44 2.76 -3.35
CA HIS A 30 -12.52 3.19 -1.96
C HIS A 30 -11.20 2.95 -1.23
N TYR A 31 -10.85 3.86 -0.32
CA TYR A 31 -9.66 3.77 0.51
C TYR A 31 -9.70 2.56 1.46
N VAL A 32 -8.59 1.82 1.54
CA VAL A 32 -8.41 0.72 2.53
C VAL A 32 -7.33 1.06 3.55
N ALA A 33 -6.11 1.36 3.09
CA ALA A 33 -4.97 1.66 3.96
C ALA A 33 -3.93 2.51 3.23
N HIS A 34 -3.03 3.15 3.96
CA HIS A 34 -1.85 3.76 3.37
C HIS A 34 -0.64 3.69 4.30
N ILE A 35 0.55 3.85 3.73
CA ILE A 35 1.80 4.04 4.48
C ILE A 35 2.70 5.04 3.76
N LYS A 36 3.34 5.92 4.53
CA LYS A 36 4.43 6.77 4.02
C LYS A 36 5.72 5.97 4.00
N VAL A 37 6.43 6.04 2.88
CA VAL A 37 7.67 5.32 2.66
C VAL A 37 8.75 6.19 2.03
N TRP A 38 9.98 5.71 2.13
CA TRP A 38 11.18 6.27 1.52
C TRP A 38 11.75 5.29 0.50
N GLU A 39 11.89 5.75 -0.73
CA GLU A 39 12.51 5.05 -1.84
C GLU A 39 13.92 5.60 -2.05
N ALA A 40 14.91 4.72 -2.22
CA ALA A 40 16.27 5.14 -2.55
C ALA A 40 16.29 5.81 -3.93
N GLY A 41 16.91 7.00 -4.03
CA GLY A 41 17.17 7.61 -5.33
C GLY A 41 18.24 6.84 -6.09
N LEU A 42 17.99 6.53 -7.36
CA LEU A 42 18.92 5.80 -8.24
C LEU A 42 20.29 6.51 -8.40
N ASP A 43 20.36 7.82 -8.20
CA ASP A 43 21.55 8.64 -8.53
C ASP A 43 22.22 9.27 -7.30
N GLY A 44 22.07 8.69 -6.10
CA GLY A 44 22.60 9.29 -4.87
C GLY A 44 21.91 10.59 -4.43
N ARG A 45 20.86 11.04 -5.12
CA ARG A 45 20.03 12.23 -4.81
C ARG A 45 19.09 12.05 -3.61
N GLY A 46 19.55 11.37 -2.57
CA GLY A 46 18.81 11.17 -1.34
C GLY A 46 17.57 10.27 -1.47
N LYS A 47 16.82 10.16 -0.38
CA LYS A 47 15.59 9.37 -0.30
C LYS A 47 14.39 10.17 -0.77
N LYS A 48 13.54 9.57 -1.62
CA LYS A 48 12.29 10.17 -2.11
C LYS A 48 11.13 9.66 -1.27
N SER A 49 10.34 10.55 -0.68
CA SER A 49 9.13 10.15 0.03
C SER A 49 8.00 9.79 -0.94
N ARG A 50 7.29 8.72 -0.64
CA ARG A 50 6.13 8.21 -1.40
C ARG A 50 5.07 7.73 -0.42
N TYR A 51 3.87 7.52 -0.94
CA TYR A 51 2.80 6.83 -0.22
C TYR A 51 2.43 5.58 -1.00
N ILE A 52 2.36 4.45 -0.31
CA ILE A 52 1.73 3.25 -0.85
C ILE A 52 0.31 3.25 -0.31
N VAL A 53 -0.66 3.19 -1.20
CA VAL A 53 -2.10 3.28 -0.90
C VAL A 53 -2.77 2.02 -1.40
N LEU A 54 -3.59 1.41 -0.55
CA LEU A 54 -4.43 0.28 -0.88
C LEU A 54 -5.85 0.76 -1.12
N SER A 55 -6.48 0.26 -2.17
CA SER A 55 -7.87 0.53 -2.50
C SER A 55 -8.61 -0.73 -2.89
N GLN A 56 -9.93 -0.67 -2.74
CA GLN A 56 -10.86 -1.69 -3.19
C GLN A 56 -11.90 -1.03 -4.10
N ALA A 57 -12.15 -1.64 -5.25
CA ALA A 57 -13.19 -1.22 -6.18
C ALA A 57 -14.53 -1.86 -5.84
N SER A 58 -15.62 -1.20 -6.25
CA SER A 58 -17.00 -1.67 -6.08
C SER A 58 -17.30 -3.01 -6.78
N ASP A 59 -16.47 -3.40 -7.77
CA ASP A 59 -16.55 -4.70 -8.44
C ASP A 59 -15.81 -5.83 -7.70
N GLY A 60 -15.19 -5.53 -6.55
CA GLY A 60 -14.43 -6.47 -5.75
C GLY A 60 -12.92 -6.49 -6.05
N SER A 61 -12.47 -5.83 -7.13
CA SER A 61 -11.04 -5.72 -7.46
C SER A 61 -10.29 -4.94 -6.39
N GLY A 62 -9.00 -5.25 -6.20
CA GLY A 62 -8.12 -4.47 -5.32
C GLY A 62 -6.95 -3.87 -6.08
N PHE A 63 -6.45 -2.73 -5.61
CA PHE A 63 -5.29 -2.05 -6.19
C PHE A 63 -4.28 -1.60 -5.14
N ILE A 64 -3.03 -1.53 -5.58
CA ILE A 64 -1.90 -0.92 -4.87
C ILE A 64 -1.46 0.28 -5.70
N HIS A 65 -1.43 1.47 -5.11
CA HIS A 65 -0.95 2.68 -5.78
C HIS A 65 0.32 3.20 -5.11
N LYS A 66 1.31 3.59 -5.92
CA LYS A 66 2.43 4.42 -5.49
C LYS A 66 2.13 5.87 -5.85
N ALA A 67 1.92 6.69 -4.82
CA ALA A 67 1.57 8.10 -4.95
C ALA A 67 2.68 9.03 -4.43
N LYS A 68 2.72 10.23 -5.00
CA LYS A 68 3.54 11.37 -4.55
C LYS A 68 2.62 12.41 -3.92
N PHE A 69 3.01 12.96 -2.77
CA PHE A 69 2.40 14.15 -2.20
C PHE A 69 3.09 15.41 -2.76
N ASN A 70 2.35 16.29 -3.40
CA ASN A 70 2.89 17.46 -4.09
C ASN A 70 2.89 18.70 -3.18
N CYS A 71 3.67 19.72 -3.56
CA CYS A 71 3.76 21.00 -2.84
C CYS A 71 2.41 21.74 -2.77
N ASN A 72 1.52 21.52 -3.74
CA ASN A 72 0.16 22.06 -3.74
C ASN A 72 -0.82 21.31 -2.81
N GLY A 73 -0.34 20.32 -2.05
CA GLY A 73 -1.15 19.58 -1.09
C GLY A 73 -2.02 18.46 -1.68
N ALA A 74 -1.90 18.17 -2.98
CA ALA A 74 -2.61 17.08 -3.64
C ALA A 74 -1.72 15.85 -3.88
N PHE A 75 -2.36 14.68 -4.00
CA PHE A 75 -1.69 13.45 -4.41
C PHE A 75 -1.68 13.25 -5.92
N SER A 76 -0.60 12.67 -6.43
CA SER A 76 -0.48 12.17 -7.81
C SER A 76 -0.09 10.71 -7.79
N VAL A 77 -0.88 9.86 -8.46
CA VAL A 77 -0.55 8.46 -8.68
C VAL A 77 0.52 8.37 -9.76
N GLY A 78 1.64 7.70 -9.45
CA GLY A 78 2.70 7.46 -10.43
C GLY A 78 2.73 6.01 -10.93
N LYS A 79 2.22 5.06 -10.14
CA LYS A 79 2.10 3.66 -10.54
C LYS A 79 0.94 3.00 -9.82
N THR A 80 0.25 2.11 -10.52
CA THR A 80 -0.81 1.24 -9.99
C THR A 80 -0.46 -0.20 -10.32
N TRP A 81 -0.72 -1.10 -9.38
CA TRP A 81 -0.66 -2.55 -9.56
C TRP A 81 -2.00 -3.15 -9.16
N LYS A 82 -2.47 -4.17 -9.87
CA LYS A 82 -3.62 -4.96 -9.41
C LYS A 82 -3.20 -5.82 -8.22
N MET A 83 -4.09 -5.99 -7.26
CA MET A 83 -3.83 -6.81 -6.08
C MET A 83 -3.56 -8.27 -6.47
N GLU A 84 -4.28 -8.80 -7.46
CA GLU A 84 -4.13 -10.18 -7.98
C GLU A 84 -2.74 -10.47 -8.55
N ASP A 85 -2.02 -9.43 -9.01
CA ASP A 85 -0.68 -9.59 -9.56
C ASP A 85 0.40 -9.73 -8.45
N LEU A 86 0.06 -9.47 -7.18
CA LEU A 86 0.99 -9.54 -6.06
C LEU A 86 1.44 -10.99 -5.80
N ARG A 87 2.75 -11.23 -5.92
CA ARG A 87 3.33 -12.57 -5.75
C ARG A 87 4.05 -12.77 -4.42
N GLU A 88 4.63 -11.71 -3.89
CA GLU A 88 5.46 -11.78 -2.69
C GLU A 88 5.40 -10.50 -1.86
N ILE A 89 5.44 -10.69 -0.54
CA ILE A 89 5.69 -9.68 0.46
C ILE A 89 6.85 -10.16 1.34
N GLU A 90 7.88 -9.31 1.47
CA GLU A 90 9.00 -9.56 2.38
C GLU A 90 9.13 -8.44 3.41
N VAL A 91 9.18 -8.80 4.69
CA VAL A 91 9.56 -7.89 5.79
C VAL A 91 11.03 -8.14 6.11
N VAL A 92 11.90 -7.36 5.48
CA VAL A 92 13.36 -7.47 5.62
C VAL A 92 13.81 -7.12 7.04
N ASN A 93 13.20 -6.09 7.62
CA ASN A 93 13.33 -5.72 9.03
C ASN A 93 12.15 -4.83 9.46
N SER A 94 12.19 -4.36 10.71
CA SER A 94 11.11 -3.56 11.31
C SER A 94 10.81 -2.23 10.63
N LEU A 95 11.64 -1.76 9.69
CA LEU A 95 11.38 -0.54 8.92
C LEU A 95 11.40 -0.77 7.41
N VAL A 96 11.92 -1.89 6.93
CA VAL A 96 12.10 -2.15 5.51
C VAL A 96 11.27 -3.34 5.07
N PHE A 97 10.48 -3.12 4.02
CA PHE A 97 9.69 -4.17 3.39
C PHE A 97 9.80 -4.10 1.87
N GLU A 98 9.45 -5.19 1.22
CA GLU A 98 9.44 -5.35 -0.22
C GLU A 98 8.13 -5.95 -0.71
N ILE A 99 7.73 -5.58 -1.92
CA ILE A 99 6.63 -6.25 -2.64
C ILE A 99 7.07 -6.60 -4.05
N SER A 100 6.57 -7.73 -4.56
CA SER A 100 6.83 -8.20 -5.92
C SER A 100 5.52 -8.46 -6.66
N PRO A 101 4.91 -7.42 -7.27
CA PRO A 101 3.71 -7.56 -8.10
C PRO A 101 4.00 -8.05 -9.53
N SER A 102 5.27 -8.18 -9.91
CA SER A 102 5.67 -8.76 -11.19
C SER A 102 7.12 -9.26 -11.07
N ALA A 103 7.88 -9.25 -12.17
CA ALA A 103 9.31 -9.54 -12.14
C ALA A 103 10.15 -8.46 -11.41
N THR A 104 9.59 -7.27 -11.16
CA THR A 104 10.28 -6.19 -10.44
C THR A 104 9.86 -6.15 -8.97
N THR A 105 10.85 -6.27 -8.09
CA THR A 105 10.70 -6.07 -6.64
C THR A 105 10.83 -4.60 -6.27
N TYR A 106 9.96 -4.13 -5.40
CA TYR A 106 9.99 -2.75 -4.89
C TYR A 106 10.32 -2.74 -3.40
N ARG A 107 11.46 -2.16 -3.05
CA ARG A 107 11.94 -2.02 -1.67
C ARG A 107 11.71 -0.62 -1.13
N TRP A 108 11.15 -0.55 0.07
CA TRP A 108 10.83 0.71 0.73
C TRP A 108 11.15 0.69 2.22
N GLN A 109 11.49 1.86 2.74
CA GLN A 109 11.65 2.08 4.18
C GLN A 109 10.45 2.89 4.73
N ALA A 110 9.76 2.38 5.74
CA ALA A 110 8.72 3.08 6.49
C ALA A 110 9.32 4.06 7.53
N ASP A 111 8.51 5.02 7.97
CA ASP A 111 8.88 5.93 9.07
C ASP A 111 8.88 5.21 10.44
N ASN A 112 8.04 4.19 10.61
CA ASN A 112 7.76 3.56 11.91
C ASN A 112 7.36 2.08 11.76
N ALA A 113 7.87 1.23 12.66
CA ALA A 113 7.67 -0.21 12.63
C ALA A 113 6.22 -0.63 12.88
N ARG A 114 5.53 0.09 13.77
CA ARG A 114 4.10 -0.18 14.04
C ARG A 114 3.25 0.08 12.80
N ASP A 115 3.54 1.15 12.06
CA ASP A 115 2.79 1.49 10.85
C ASP A 115 3.11 0.53 9.71
N GLN A 116 4.37 0.09 9.58
CA GLN A 116 4.74 -1.00 8.67
C GLN A 116 3.93 -2.27 8.98
N THR A 117 3.93 -2.72 10.23
CA THR A 117 3.21 -3.95 10.64
C THR A 117 1.72 -3.86 10.31
N LYS A 118 1.08 -2.74 10.67
CA LYS A 118 -0.34 -2.49 10.36
C LYS A 118 -0.62 -2.49 8.85
N PHE A 119 0.24 -1.82 8.08
CA PHE A 119 0.08 -1.75 6.63
C PHE A 119 0.22 -3.12 5.98
N ILE A 120 1.22 -3.92 6.37
CA ILE A 120 1.42 -5.28 5.86
C ILE A 120 0.24 -6.19 6.21
N ALA A 121 -0.30 -6.08 7.43
CA ALA A 121 -1.51 -6.82 7.81
C ALA A 121 -2.72 -6.43 6.94
N SER A 122 -2.94 -5.14 6.68
CA SER A 122 -4.00 -4.67 5.78
C SER A 122 -3.78 -5.14 4.33
N LEU A 123 -2.54 -5.17 3.85
CA LEU A 123 -2.19 -5.65 2.52
C LEU A 123 -2.53 -7.13 2.34
N ILE A 124 -2.13 -7.97 3.31
CA ILE A 124 -2.43 -9.41 3.28
C ILE A 124 -3.93 -9.66 3.32
N ARG A 125 -4.67 -8.96 4.21
CA ARG A 125 -6.13 -9.11 4.32
C ARG A 125 -6.84 -8.71 3.04
N LEU A 126 -6.43 -7.60 2.41
CA LEU A 126 -7.02 -7.18 1.13
C LEU A 126 -6.68 -8.17 0.01
N PHE A 127 -5.45 -8.68 -0.03
CA PHE A 127 -5.08 -9.72 -1.00
C PHE A 127 -5.94 -10.98 -0.86
N GLN A 128 -6.10 -11.48 0.37
CA GLN A 128 -6.93 -12.65 0.66
C GLN A 128 -8.40 -12.41 0.29
N PHE A 129 -8.92 -11.23 0.57
CA PHE A 129 -10.28 -10.84 0.18
C PHE A 129 -10.46 -10.89 -1.34
N VAL A 130 -9.57 -10.24 -2.10
CA VAL A 130 -9.69 -10.11 -3.56
C VAL A 130 -9.51 -11.47 -4.26
N THR A 131 -8.61 -12.32 -3.75
CA THR A 131 -8.29 -13.62 -4.38
C THR A 131 -9.12 -14.78 -3.85
N GLY A 132 -10.00 -14.53 -2.87
CA GLY A 132 -10.72 -15.57 -2.13
C GLY A 132 -9.80 -16.57 -1.42
N GLY A 133 -8.53 -16.22 -1.19
CA GLY A 133 -7.52 -17.11 -0.61
C GLY A 133 -7.05 -18.25 -1.53
N THR A 134 -7.43 -18.25 -2.80
CA THR A 134 -7.10 -19.32 -3.74
C THR A 134 -5.76 -19.13 -4.46
N VAL A 135 -5.26 -17.89 -4.49
CA VAL A 135 -3.98 -17.54 -5.08
C VAL A 135 -2.90 -17.55 -3.99
N PRO A 136 -1.79 -18.30 -4.16
CA PRO A 136 -0.73 -18.31 -3.18
C PRO A 136 0.01 -16.98 -3.14
N LEU A 137 0.28 -16.49 -1.94
CA LEU A 137 1.12 -15.31 -1.69
C LEU A 137 2.34 -15.73 -0.89
N ARG A 138 3.54 -15.47 -1.42
CA ARG A 138 4.78 -15.76 -0.70
C ARG A 138 5.00 -14.70 0.39
N LEU A 139 5.06 -15.12 1.64
CA LEU A 139 5.32 -14.26 2.80
C LEU A 139 6.68 -14.60 3.41
N ILE A 140 7.55 -13.60 3.54
CA ILE A 140 8.89 -13.75 4.13
C ILE A 140 9.04 -12.73 5.26
N GLY A 141 9.47 -13.18 6.45
CA GLY A 141 9.69 -12.30 7.61
C GLY A 141 8.43 -11.66 8.21
N VAL A 142 7.24 -11.98 7.67
CA VAL A 142 5.96 -11.51 8.20
C VAL A 142 5.67 -12.25 9.50
N LYS A 143 5.50 -11.51 10.60
CA LYS A 143 4.96 -12.09 11.84
C LYS A 143 3.46 -12.28 11.64
N ASP A 144 2.97 -13.48 11.94
CA ASP A 144 1.56 -13.83 11.83
C ASP A 144 0.68 -12.76 12.51
N PRO A 145 -0.17 -12.04 11.77
CA PRO A 145 -1.02 -10.99 12.32
C PRO A 145 -2.15 -11.52 13.21
N ASP A 146 -2.47 -12.83 13.16
CA ASP A 146 -3.58 -13.47 13.87
C ASP A 146 -3.13 -14.54 14.90
N ALA A 147 -1.82 -14.67 15.18
CA ALA A 147 -1.29 -15.61 16.17
C ALA A 147 -1.73 -15.35 17.63
N SER A 148 -2.60 -14.36 17.89
CA SER A 148 -3.18 -14.06 19.19
C SER A 148 -4.66 -14.45 19.35
N VAL A 149 -5.29 -15.16 18.40
CA VAL A 149 -6.69 -15.61 18.51
C VAL A 149 -6.90 -17.13 18.54
N SER A 150 -5.85 -17.93 18.71
CA SER A 150 -6.00 -19.37 19.00
C SER A 150 -5.36 -19.74 20.34
N CYS A 151 -6.07 -19.41 21.42
CA CYS A 151 -6.00 -20.07 22.74
C CYS A 151 -7.10 -19.46 23.63
N MET A 152 -8.32 -20.02 23.54
CA MET A 152 -9.26 -20.29 24.63
C MET A 152 -10.59 -20.79 24.06
#